data_AF-A0A8I1WW21-F1
#
_entry.id   AF-A0A8I1WW21-F1
#
_cell.length_a   1.000
_cell.length_b   1.000
_cell.length_c   1.000
_cell.angle_alpha   90.00
_cell.angle_beta   90.00
_cell.angle_gamma   90.00
#
_symmetry.space_group_name_H-M   'P 1'
#
loop_
_entity.id
_entity.type
_entity.pdbx_description
1 polymer ?
#
loop_
_entity_poly.entity_id
_entity_poly.type
_entity_poly.pdbx_seq_one_letter_code
_entity_poly.pdbx_strand_id
1 'polypeptide(L)'
;MKSSKAIRRHTRNSVIPLHPERRTSSDVAPHPVVIICHEAPDLARLIEAYIGRARMVLLPDLASATTLANSLRDNNIRILAILGFPGNPASIPFSFLHAEPDLNLV
;
A
#
# COMPACT_ATOMS: atom_id res chain seq x y z
N MET A 1 -4.28 -63.28 29.07
CA MET A 1 -5.29 -63.53 28.01
C MET A 1 -6.41 -62.51 28.14
N LYS A 2 -6.82 -61.90 27.00
CA LYS A 2 -7.90 -60.91 26.80
C LYS A 2 -7.64 -59.54 27.48
N SER A 3 -6.96 -58.57 26.86
CA SER A 3 -7.32 -57.77 25.68
C SER A 3 -8.78 -57.32 25.69
N SER A 4 -9.00 -56.03 25.96
CA SER A 4 -10.23 -55.30 25.57
C SER A 4 -9.95 -53.80 25.43
N LYS A 5 -9.56 -53.48 24.19
CA LYS A 5 -9.90 -52.29 23.38
C LYS A 5 -9.89 -50.92 24.07
N ALA A 6 -8.78 -50.21 23.84
CA ALA A 6 -8.77 -48.76 23.76
C ALA A 6 -9.85 -48.28 22.77
N ILE A 7 -10.81 -47.51 23.27
CA ILE A 7 -11.86 -46.91 22.46
C ILE A 7 -11.26 -45.67 21.78
N ARG A 8 -10.72 -45.88 20.57
CA ARG A 8 -10.47 -44.80 19.60
C ARG A 8 -11.80 -44.19 19.20
N ARG A 9 -12.18 -43.06 19.80
CA ARG A 9 -13.22 -42.19 19.26
C ARG A 9 -12.60 -41.35 18.14
N HIS A 10 -12.60 -41.89 16.93
CA HIS A 10 -12.55 -41.06 15.74
C HIS A 10 -13.96 -40.54 15.46
N THR A 11 -14.23 -39.31 15.89
CA THR A 11 -15.24 -38.48 15.22
C THR A 11 -14.50 -37.34 14.55
N ARG A 12 -14.48 -37.41 13.22
CA ARG A 12 -14.13 -36.34 12.30
C ARG A 12 -14.76 -35.04 12.78
N ASN A 13 -13.92 -34.06 13.11
CA ASN A 13 -14.04 -32.72 12.57
C ASN A 13 -12.62 -32.27 12.26
N SER A 14 -12.24 -32.53 11.02
CA SER A 14 -11.14 -31.88 10.32
C SER A 14 -11.43 -30.38 10.28
N VAL A 15 -11.12 -29.68 11.38
CA VAL A 15 -10.90 -28.24 11.31
C VAL A 15 -9.45 -28.11 10.86
N ILE A 16 -9.32 -27.72 9.60
CA ILE A 16 -8.08 -27.35 8.92
C ILE A 16 -7.17 -26.65 9.94
N PRO A 17 -5.94 -27.11 10.17
CA PRO A 17 -4.94 -26.25 10.78
C PRO A 17 -4.88 -25.02 9.88
N LEU A 18 -5.35 -23.86 10.36
CA LEU A 18 -4.93 -22.59 9.79
C LEU A 18 -3.44 -22.51 10.06
N HIS A 19 -2.67 -23.19 9.21
CA HIS A 19 -1.23 -23.12 9.13
C HIS A 19 -0.87 -21.64 9.18
N PRO A 20 -0.11 -21.16 10.17
CA PRO A 20 0.74 -20.01 9.95
C PRO A 20 2.10 -20.50 9.44
N GLU A 21 2.15 -21.53 8.59
CA GLU A 21 3.36 -21.82 7.82
C GLU A 21 3.07 -21.68 6.33
N ARG A 22 2.74 -20.45 5.95
CA ARG A 22 3.28 -19.91 4.71
C ARG A 22 4.38 -18.93 5.09
N ARG A 23 5.57 -19.46 5.37
CA ARG A 23 6.78 -18.73 4.98
C ARG A 23 6.79 -18.74 3.45
N THR A 24 6.01 -17.87 2.84
CA THR A 24 6.24 -17.53 1.43
C THR A 24 7.64 -16.97 1.38
N SER A 25 8.50 -17.63 0.60
CA SER A 25 9.79 -17.14 0.17
C SER A 25 9.67 -15.71 -0.39
N SER A 26 9.77 -14.74 0.50
CA SER A 26 9.94 -13.31 0.23
C SER A 26 10.04 -12.61 1.59
N ASP A 27 11.07 -12.94 2.37
CA ASP A 27 11.60 -12.03 3.40
C ASP A 27 12.35 -10.85 2.73
N VAL A 28 11.97 -10.50 1.50
CA VAL A 28 12.32 -9.24 0.87
C VAL A 28 11.48 -8.21 1.60
N ALA A 29 12.10 -7.46 2.51
CA ALA A 29 11.51 -6.25 3.05
C ALA A 29 10.91 -5.47 1.87
N PRO A 30 9.61 -5.14 1.89
CA PRO A 30 8.98 -4.55 0.73
C PRO A 30 9.77 -3.31 0.32
N HIS A 31 10.06 -3.20 -0.98
CA HIS A 31 10.81 -2.07 -1.51
C HIS A 31 10.17 -0.76 -1.03
N PRO A 32 10.96 0.20 -0.54
CA PRO A 32 10.43 1.49 -0.12
C PRO A 32 9.63 2.10 -1.28
N VAL A 33 8.42 2.56 -0.99
CA VAL A 33 7.57 3.26 -1.95
C VAL A 33 7.55 4.75 -1.63
N VAL A 34 7.61 5.60 -2.66
CA VAL A 34 7.67 7.06 -2.50
C VAL A 34 6.41 7.71 -3.08
N ILE A 35 5.88 8.70 -2.37
CA ILE A 35 4.83 9.61 -2.84
C ILE A 35 5.48 10.97 -3.05
N ILE A 36 5.40 11.50 -4.26
CA ILE A 36 5.90 12.84 -4.61
C ILE A 36 4.71 13.79 -4.68
N CYS A 37 4.72 14.87 -3.91
CA CYS A 37 3.60 15.83 -3.87
C CYS A 37 4.08 17.29 -3.96
N HIS A 38 3.23 18.17 -4.48
CA HIS A 38 3.46 19.63 -4.51
C HIS A 38 2.66 20.38 -3.43
N GLU A 39 1.32 20.35 -3.52
CA GLU A 39 0.43 21.21 -2.72
C GLU A 39 -0.63 20.47 -1.88
N ALA A 40 -0.50 19.15 -1.72
CA ALA A 40 -1.46 18.36 -0.92
C ALA A 40 -0.77 17.36 0.02
N PRO A 41 -0.13 17.86 1.09
CA PRO A 41 0.46 16.99 2.10
C PRO A 41 -0.58 16.10 2.79
N ASP A 42 -1.84 16.52 2.89
CA ASP A 42 -2.87 15.77 3.61
C ASP A 42 -3.34 14.51 2.88
N LEU A 43 -3.53 14.56 1.55
CA LEU A 43 -3.81 13.35 0.77
C LEU A 43 -2.62 12.39 0.83
N ALA A 44 -1.40 12.92 0.69
CA ALA A 44 -0.19 12.10 0.75
C ALA A 44 -0.02 11.44 2.13
N ARG A 45 -0.34 12.15 3.23
CA ARG A 45 -0.40 11.60 4.59
C ARG A 45 -1.48 10.53 4.76
N LEU A 46 -2.64 10.71 4.14
CA LEU A 46 -3.70 9.71 4.19
C LEU A 46 -3.29 8.42 3.47
N ILE A 47 -2.65 8.54 2.30
CA ILE A 47 -2.09 7.40 1.56
C ILE A 47 -0.97 6.74 2.37
N GLU A 48 -0.09 7.53 2.98
CA GLU A 48 0.97 7.04 3.87
C GLU A 48 0.38 6.27 5.06
N ALA A 49 -0.64 6.80 5.74
CA ALA A 49 -1.30 6.16 6.86
C ALA A 49 -1.99 4.84 6.46
N TYR A 50 -2.61 4.79 5.28
CA TYR A 50 -3.27 3.60 4.76
C TYR A 50 -2.27 2.48 4.42
N ILE A 51 -1.13 2.83 3.83
CA ILE A 51 -0.12 1.85 3.38
C ILE A 51 0.87 1.51 4.51
N GLY A 52 1.08 2.43 5.45
CA GLY A 52 1.97 2.31 6.60
C GLY A 52 3.47 2.28 6.29
N ARG A 53 3.87 2.39 5.01
CA ARG A 53 5.27 2.20 4.55
C ARG A 53 5.71 3.12 3.40
N ALA A 54 4.90 4.12 3.05
CA ALA A 54 5.24 5.07 2.00
C ALA A 54 6.02 6.25 2.57
N ARG A 55 7.07 6.71 1.88
CA ARG A 55 7.75 7.96 2.20
C ARG A 55 7.16 9.09 1.38
N MET A 56 6.69 10.13 2.04
CA MET A 56 6.22 11.34 1.38
C MET A 56 7.39 12.31 1.14
N VAL A 57 7.44 12.89 -0.06
CA VAL A 57 8.37 13.97 -0.40
C VAL A 57 7.57 15.13 -1.02
N LEU A 58 7.64 16.28 -0.36
CA LEU A 58 7.07 17.53 -0.85
C LEU A 58 8.11 18.25 -1.71
N LEU A 59 7.78 18.59 -2.95
CA LEU A 59 8.67 19.28 -3.88
C LEU A 59 8.00 20.52 -4.46
N PRO A 60 8.75 21.61 -4.67
CA PRO A 60 8.18 22.91 -5.05
C PRO A 60 7.83 23.04 -6.53
N ASP A 61 8.32 22.15 -7.39
CA ASP A 61 8.15 22.30 -8.84
C ASP A 61 8.30 20.97 -9.60
N LEU A 62 7.86 20.99 -10.86
CA LEU A 62 7.86 19.83 -11.75
C LEU A 62 9.27 19.35 -12.12
N ALA A 63 10.25 20.25 -12.27
CA ALA A 63 11.61 19.86 -12.63
C ALA A 63 12.26 19.09 -11.48
N SER A 64 12.06 19.54 -10.24
CA SER A 64 12.45 18.83 -9.02
C SER A 64 11.79 17.45 -8.94
N ALA A 65 10.48 17.37 -9.18
CA ALA A 65 9.74 16.10 -9.18
C ALA A 65 10.23 15.11 -10.23
N THR A 66 10.53 15.60 -11.43
CA THR A 66 11.05 14.77 -12.54
C THR A 66 12.45 14.26 -12.23
N THR A 67 13.31 15.12 -11.68
CA THR A 67 14.67 14.76 -11.28
C THR A 67 14.65 13.68 -10.20
N LEU A 68 13.81 13.85 -9.16
CA LEU A 68 13.65 12.83 -8.13
C LEU A 68 13.09 11.52 -8.71
N ALA A 69 12.05 11.60 -9.54
CA ALA A 69 11.42 10.41 -10.12
C ALA A 69 12.40 9.57 -10.96
N ASN A 70 13.27 10.22 -11.73
CA ASN A 70 14.33 9.55 -12.49
C ASN A 70 15.36 8.92 -11.55
N SER A 71 15.84 9.66 -10.54
CA SER A 71 16.79 9.12 -9.56
C SER A 71 16.23 7.90 -8.80
N LEU A 72 14.95 7.93 -8.42
CA LEU A 72 14.28 6.81 -7.76
C LEU A 72 14.21 5.60 -8.71
N ARG A 73 13.89 5.81 -9.99
CA ARG A 73 13.85 4.75 -11.01
C ARG A 73 15.23 4.13 -11.21
N ASP A 74 16.28 4.94 -11.30
CA ASP A 74 17.67 4.47 -11.48
C ASP A 74 18.15 3.63 -10.28
N ASN A 75 17.65 3.95 -9.08
CA ASN A 75 17.93 3.19 -7.85
C ASN A 75 16.93 2.05 -7.59
N ASN A 76 16.06 1.73 -8.56
CA ASN A 76 15.03 0.70 -8.44
C ASN A 76 14.08 0.88 -7.23
N ILE A 77 13.84 2.15 -6.87
CA ILE A 77 12.89 2.56 -5.83
C ILE A 77 11.53 2.80 -6.49
N ARG A 78 10.47 2.26 -5.90
CA ARG A 78 9.13 2.32 -6.47
C ARG A 78 8.47 3.65 -6.15
N ILE A 79 7.88 4.28 -7.15
CA ILE A 79 7.04 5.47 -6.98
C ILE A 79 5.59 4.98 -6.92
N LEU A 80 4.90 5.30 -5.84
CA LEU A 80 3.51 4.94 -5.65
C LEU A 80 2.58 5.93 -6.36
N ALA A 81 2.84 7.23 -6.17
CA ALA A 81 2.02 8.28 -6.72
C ALA A 81 2.83 9.57 -6.90
N ILE A 82 2.48 10.32 -7.93
CA ILE A 82 2.91 11.70 -8.15
C ILE A 82 1.65 12.56 -8.10
N LEU A 83 1.67 13.60 -7.27
CA LEU A 83 0.46 14.34 -6.90
C LEU A 83 0.66 15.84 -7.08
N GLY A 84 -0.26 16.51 -7.78
CA GLY A 84 -0.31 17.98 -7.83
C GLY A 84 0.65 18.66 -8.79
N PHE A 85 1.14 17.96 -9.83
CA PHE A 85 1.95 18.54 -10.90
C PHE A 85 1.15 18.59 -12.21
N PRO A 86 0.43 19.69 -12.51
CA PRO A 86 -0.47 19.78 -13.67
C PRO A 86 0.26 19.62 -15.03
N GLY A 87 1.56 19.91 -15.09
CA GLY A 87 2.39 19.66 -16.28
C GLY A 87 2.94 18.24 -16.41
N ASN A 88 2.65 17.35 -15.45
CA ASN A 88 3.11 15.96 -15.48
C ASN A 88 1.95 15.02 -15.85
N PRO A 89 2.01 14.30 -16.98
CA PRO A 89 0.94 13.38 -17.38
C PRO A 89 0.79 12.17 -16.43
N ALA A 90 1.82 11.83 -15.66
CA ALA A 90 1.76 10.79 -14.64
C ALA A 90 1.30 11.31 -13.27
N SER A 91 1.12 12.63 -13.12
CA SER A 91 0.62 13.20 -11.87
C SER A 91 -0.90 13.11 -11.82
N ILE A 92 -1.40 12.70 -10.66
CA ILE A 92 -2.81 12.87 -10.33
C ILE A 92 -3.00 14.37 -10.06
N PRO A 93 -3.83 15.08 -10.84
CA PRO A 93 -4.07 16.49 -10.62
C PRO A 93 -4.94 16.69 -9.36
N PHE A 94 -4.64 17.72 -8.58
CA PHE A 94 -5.57 18.23 -7.57
C PHE A 94 -6.52 19.21 -8.26
N SER A 95 -7.63 18.70 -8.77
CA SER A 95 -8.73 19.60 -9.09
C SER A 95 -9.31 20.12 -7.77
N PHE A 96 -9.08 21.40 -7.47
CA PHE A 96 -9.72 22.16 -6.38
C PHE A 96 -11.26 22.23 -6.49
N LEU A 97 -11.86 21.59 -7.49
CA LEU A 97 -13.30 21.40 -7.60
C LEU A 97 -13.72 20.27 -6.66
N HIS A 98 -13.66 20.56 -5.36
CA HIS A 98 -14.66 20.02 -4.45
C HIS A 98 -16.02 20.50 -4.99
N ALA A 99 -16.65 19.73 -5.87
CA ALA A 99 -18.10 19.67 -5.81
C ALA A 99 -18.39 19.24 -4.38
N GLU A 100 -18.98 20.13 -3.57
CA GLU A 100 -19.47 19.75 -2.25
C GLU A 100 -20.23 18.43 -2.41
N PRO A 101 -20.00 17.43 -1.54
CA PRO A 101 -20.83 16.22 -1.58
C PRO A 101 -22.27 16.69 -1.49
N ASP A 102 -23.08 16.39 -2.52
CA ASP A 102 -24.49 16.78 -2.55
C ASP A 102 -25.17 16.07 -1.38
N LEU A 103 -25.34 16.81 -0.28
CA LEU A 103 -25.97 16.35 0.95
C LEU A 103 -27.46 16.00 0.74
N ASN A 104 -28.00 16.21 -0.46
CA ASN A 104 -29.38 15.89 -0.82
C ASN A 104 -29.57 14.47 -1.40
N LEU A 105 -28.52 13.63 -1.43
CA LEU A 105 -28.65 12.19 -1.72
C LEU A 105 -28.92 11.42 -0.42
N VAL A 106 -30.09 11.67 0.21
CA VAL A 106 -30.69 10.82 1.25
C VAL A 106 -32.14 10.56 0.91
#